data_AF-A0A950S2J9-F1
#
_entry.id   AF-A0A950S2J9-F1
#
_cell.length_a   1.000
_cell.length_b   1.000
_cell.length_c   1.000
_cell.angle_alpha   90.00
_cell.angle_beta   90.00
_cell.angle_gamma   90.00
#
_symmetry.space_group_name_H-M   'P 1'
#
loop_
_entity.id
_entity.type
_entity.pdbx_description
1 polymer ?
#
loop_
_entity_poly.entity_id
_entity_poly.type
_entity_poly.pdbx_seq_one_letter_code
_entity_poly.pdbx_strand_id
1 'polypeptide(L)'
;MKRAATAIALFSLLALPVLASGPGGGMGSSPMPSMQSKSPHDQAVDYFNNAERRIDGLSKTHDEMKAALTADPQKAAKLQAKLNKGLENAAADLERAVKNDPQLFQAYSELGFTYRKMGKFKESLEAYDKALSISPDYTPALEYRAEAYLGLNRIDDARKAYTELFSGDRAKADALLIAMKSFVAARKTDAAGLDAAQLDAFAKWVGERQIIHGQTAPLTAQASTFRSW
;
A
#
# COMPACT_ATOMS: atom_id res chain seq x y z
N MET A 1 -10.50 -8.38 0.28
CA MET A 1 -9.71 -8.21 1.51
C MET A 1 -10.03 -6.83 2.06
N LYS A 2 -10.69 -6.74 3.22
CA LYS A 2 -10.99 -5.46 3.85
C LYS A 2 -9.68 -4.91 4.43
N ARG A 3 -9.18 -3.78 3.92
CA ARG A 3 -8.07 -3.06 4.57
C ARG A 3 -8.59 -2.63 5.94
N ALA A 4 -7.88 -3.02 6.99
CA ALA A 4 -8.26 -2.73 8.36
C ALA A 4 -8.18 -1.20 8.54
N ALA A 5 -9.31 -0.58 8.86
CA ALA A 5 -9.34 0.80 9.33
C ALA A 5 -8.44 0.87 10.57
N THR A 6 -7.28 1.51 10.44
CA THR A 6 -6.35 1.68 11.55
C THR A 6 -6.94 2.73 12.46
N ALA A 7 -7.62 2.29 13.53
CA ALA A 7 -8.09 3.17 14.58
C ALA A 7 -6.88 3.70 15.36
N ILE A 8 -6.47 4.94 15.07
CA ILE A 8 -5.46 5.64 15.86
C ILE A 8 -6.17 6.18 17.11
N ALA A 9 -5.85 5.58 18.27
CA ALA A 9 -6.36 6.03 19.55
C ALA A 9 -5.73 7.39 19.92
N LEU A 10 -6.55 8.45 19.93
CA LEU A 10 -6.19 9.75 20.46
C LEU A 10 -6.19 9.68 22.00
N PHE A 11 -5.01 9.77 22.62
CA PHE A 11 -4.89 10.04 24.06
C PHE A 11 -5.11 11.53 24.32
N SER A 12 -6.35 11.92 24.57
CA SER A 12 -6.68 13.26 25.08
C SER A 12 -6.38 13.32 26.59
N LEU A 13 -5.36 14.10 26.97
CA LEU A 13 -5.08 14.44 28.37
C LEU A 13 -6.24 15.26 28.95
N LEU A 14 -6.90 14.69 29.97
CA LEU A 14 -7.87 15.37 30.83
C LEU A 14 -7.15 16.44 31.66
N ALA A 15 -7.39 17.71 31.37
CA ALA A 15 -7.13 18.80 32.31
C ALA A 15 -8.38 19.01 33.17
N LEU A 16 -8.26 18.73 34.48
CA LEU A 16 -9.31 19.03 35.47
C LEU A 16 -9.37 20.55 35.72
N PRO A 17 -10.57 21.16 35.80
CA PRO A 17 -10.69 22.54 36.24
C PRO A 17 -10.65 22.61 37.79
N VAL A 18 -9.77 23.45 38.31
CA VAL A 18 -9.79 23.90 39.71
C VAL A 18 -10.92 24.93 39.85
N LEU A 19 -11.90 24.64 40.70
CA LEU A 19 -12.96 25.60 41.07
C LEU A 19 -12.38 26.71 41.96
N ALA A 20 -12.49 27.95 41.53
CA ALA A 20 -12.41 29.12 42.41
C ALA A 20 -13.68 29.96 42.24
N SER A 21 -14.46 30.06 43.31
CA SER A 21 -15.71 30.80 43.40
C SER A 21 -15.45 32.27 43.78
N GLY A 22 -16.01 33.19 43.00
CA GLY A 22 -16.10 34.62 43.33
C GLY A 22 -17.16 35.31 42.47
N PRO A 23 -18.05 36.17 43.05
CA PRO A 23 -19.07 36.86 42.27
C PRO A 23 -18.57 38.24 41.82
N GLY A 24 -18.58 38.50 40.51
CA GLY A 24 -18.22 39.81 39.98
C GLY A 24 -18.63 39.94 38.52
N GLY A 25 -19.67 40.73 38.27
CA GLY A 25 -20.25 40.94 36.95
C GLY A 25 -19.29 41.59 35.95
N GLY A 26 -19.38 41.11 34.71
CA GLY A 26 -18.78 41.70 33.53
C GLY A 26 -19.23 40.91 32.31
N MET A 27 -20.11 41.49 31.50
CA MET A 27 -20.39 41.01 30.14
C MET A 27 -19.13 41.25 29.28
N GLY A 28 -18.09 40.45 29.50
CA GLY A 28 -16.99 40.31 28.58
C GLY A 28 -17.45 39.37 27.47
N SER A 29 -17.41 39.84 26.23
CA SER A 29 -17.46 39.00 25.04
C SER A 29 -16.48 37.85 25.24
N SER A 30 -17.00 36.63 25.43
CA SER A 30 -16.18 35.43 25.49
C SER A 30 -15.27 35.44 24.26
N PRO A 31 -13.94 35.32 24.40
CA PRO A 31 -13.09 35.14 23.25
C PRO A 31 -13.60 33.90 22.51
N MET A 32 -13.92 34.05 21.23
CA MET A 32 -14.19 32.92 20.35
C MET A 32 -13.07 31.89 20.59
N PRO A 33 -13.38 30.60 20.76
CA PRO A 33 -12.35 29.60 20.95
C PRO A 33 -11.38 29.75 19.77
N SER A 34 -10.12 30.08 20.07
CA SER A 34 -9.09 30.17 19.05
C SER A 34 -9.15 28.86 18.28
N MET A 35 -9.45 28.89 16.97
CA MET A 35 -9.26 27.73 16.12
C MET A 35 -7.77 27.43 16.19
N GLN A 36 -7.34 26.60 17.12
CA GLN A 36 -5.98 26.08 17.15
C GLN A 36 -5.84 25.35 15.82
N SER A 37 -5.04 25.94 14.93
CA SER A 37 -4.73 25.33 13.66
C SER A 37 -4.20 23.92 13.94
N LYS A 38 -4.78 22.91 13.29
CA LYS A 38 -4.37 21.50 13.43
C LYS A 38 -2.86 21.36 13.37
N SER A 39 -2.29 20.44 14.16
CA SER A 39 -0.85 20.16 14.10
C SER A 39 -0.45 19.65 12.71
N PRO A 40 0.82 19.77 12.30
CA PRO A 40 1.28 19.20 11.03
C PRO A 40 0.95 17.72 10.88
N HIS A 41 1.10 16.93 11.95
CA HIS A 41 0.72 15.52 11.98
C HIS A 41 -0.78 15.32 11.75
N ASP A 42 -1.65 16.06 12.44
CA ASP A 42 -3.11 15.93 12.24
C ASP A 42 -3.52 16.29 10.82
N GLN A 43 -2.89 17.30 10.22
CA GLN A 43 -3.11 17.64 8.82
C GLN A 43 -2.61 16.52 7.90
N ALA A 44 -1.48 15.89 8.20
CA ALA A 44 -0.98 14.75 7.44
C ALA A 44 -1.96 13.58 7.46
N VAL A 45 -2.53 13.27 8.63
CA VAL A 45 -3.55 12.23 8.80
C VAL A 45 -4.82 12.56 8.02
N ASP A 46 -5.27 13.82 8.00
CA ASP A 46 -6.40 14.24 7.17
C ASP A 46 -6.16 13.98 5.68
N TYR A 47 -4.97 14.36 5.19
CA TYR A 47 -4.58 14.13 3.79
C TYR A 47 -4.51 12.64 3.46
N PHE A 48 -3.89 11.84 4.33
CA PHE A 48 -3.83 10.39 4.21
C PHE A 48 -5.24 9.77 4.12
N ASN A 49 -6.13 10.10 5.04
CA ASN A 49 -7.51 9.60 5.05
C ASN A 49 -8.31 10.06 3.82
N ASN A 50 -8.02 11.24 3.26
CA ASN A 50 -8.61 11.66 2.00
C ASN A 50 -8.15 10.79 0.83
N ALA A 51 -6.85 10.53 0.74
CA ALA A 51 -6.29 9.65 -0.28
C ALA A 51 -6.86 8.23 -0.21
N GLU A 52 -6.96 7.64 0.99
CA GLU A 52 -7.57 6.31 1.18
C GLU A 52 -9.01 6.27 0.65
N ARG A 53 -9.84 7.25 1.02
CA ARG A 53 -11.22 7.34 0.53
C ARG A 53 -11.29 7.45 -0.99
N ARG A 54 -10.36 8.19 -1.62
CA ARG A 54 -10.29 8.29 -3.07
C ARG A 54 -9.94 6.93 -3.67
N ILE A 55 -8.90 6.27 -3.16
CA ILE A 55 -8.44 4.96 -3.66
C ILE A 55 -9.55 3.92 -3.54
N ASP A 56 -10.22 3.83 -2.39
CA ASP A 56 -11.33 2.91 -2.18
C ASP A 56 -12.49 3.19 -3.14
N GLY A 57 -12.79 4.46 -3.38
CA GLY A 57 -13.80 4.89 -4.36
C GLY A 57 -13.49 4.50 -5.81
N LEU A 58 -12.24 4.17 -6.13
CA LEU A 58 -11.83 3.74 -7.48
C LEU A 58 -12.08 2.26 -7.74
N SER A 59 -12.29 1.41 -6.73
CA SER A 59 -12.48 -0.04 -6.91
C SER A 59 -13.61 -0.36 -7.89
N LYS A 60 -14.78 0.28 -7.71
CA LYS A 60 -15.93 0.09 -8.61
C LYS A 60 -15.61 0.54 -10.04
N THR A 61 -14.92 1.66 -10.18
CA THR A 61 -14.53 2.19 -11.50
C THR A 61 -13.57 1.23 -12.21
N HIS A 62 -12.66 0.61 -11.46
CA HIS A 62 -11.72 -0.39 -11.98
C HIS A 62 -12.42 -1.66 -12.45
N ASP A 63 -13.38 -2.18 -11.67
CA ASP A 63 -14.14 -3.37 -12.05
C ASP A 63 -15.01 -3.12 -13.29
N GLU A 64 -15.67 -1.97 -13.35
CA GLU A 64 -16.42 -1.54 -14.53
C GLU A 64 -15.54 -1.41 -15.77
N MET A 65 -14.32 -0.86 -15.61
CA MET A 65 -13.36 -0.73 -16.70
C MET A 65 -12.94 -2.11 -17.23
N LYS A 66 -12.63 -3.05 -16.33
CA LYS A 66 -12.22 -4.41 -16.71
C LYS A 66 -13.32 -5.13 -17.49
N ALA A 67 -14.58 -4.99 -17.06
CA ALA A 67 -15.73 -5.54 -17.79
C ALA A 67 -15.93 -4.89 -19.16
N ALA A 68 -15.61 -3.60 -19.30
CA ALA A 68 -15.72 -2.88 -20.56
C ALA A 68 -14.58 -3.16 -21.55
N LEU A 69 -13.44 -3.71 -21.11
CA LEU A 69 -12.22 -3.80 -21.93
C LEU A 69 -12.42 -4.52 -23.27
N THR A 70 -13.26 -5.56 -23.30
CA THR A 70 -13.58 -6.32 -24.52
C THR A 70 -14.92 -5.91 -25.14
N ALA A 71 -15.87 -5.43 -24.35
CA ALA A 71 -17.23 -5.14 -24.79
C ALA A 71 -17.42 -3.73 -25.36
N ASP A 72 -16.72 -2.75 -24.78
CA ASP A 72 -16.78 -1.33 -25.18
C ASP A 72 -15.42 -0.67 -24.87
N PRO A 73 -14.46 -0.75 -25.81
CA PRO A 73 -13.13 -0.18 -25.64
C PRO A 73 -13.14 1.33 -25.41
N GLN A 74 -14.13 2.06 -25.94
CA GLN A 74 -14.23 3.51 -25.72
C GLN A 74 -14.64 3.83 -24.29
N LYS A 75 -15.61 3.08 -23.73
CA LYS A 75 -15.96 3.18 -22.31
C LYS A 75 -14.81 2.77 -21.42
N ALA A 76 -14.09 1.69 -21.76
CA ALA A 76 -12.91 1.27 -21.03
C ALA A 76 -11.84 2.38 -20.98
N ALA A 77 -11.55 3.02 -22.11
CA ALA A 77 -10.60 4.14 -22.17
C ALA A 77 -11.04 5.34 -21.31
N LYS A 78 -12.34 5.68 -21.30
CA LYS A 78 -12.88 6.75 -20.44
C LYS A 78 -12.75 6.41 -18.95
N LEU A 79 -13.06 5.18 -18.57
CA LEU A 79 -12.92 4.72 -17.19
C LEU A 79 -11.45 4.66 -16.77
N GLN A 80 -10.55 4.24 -17.65
CA GLN A 80 -9.11 4.28 -17.41
C GLN A 80 -8.62 5.71 -17.17
N ALA A 81 -9.05 6.69 -17.97
CA ALA A 81 -8.71 8.09 -17.76
C ALA A 81 -9.23 8.62 -16.41
N LYS A 82 -10.44 8.20 -16.01
CA LYS A 82 -11.01 8.53 -14.69
C LYS A 82 -10.21 7.91 -13.55
N LEU A 83 -9.75 6.66 -13.69
CA LEU A 83 -8.88 5.99 -12.73
C LEU A 83 -7.55 6.72 -12.58
N ASN A 84 -6.90 7.06 -13.70
CA ASN A 84 -5.63 7.77 -13.70
C ASN A 84 -5.75 9.11 -12.97
N LYS A 85 -6.77 9.91 -13.29
CA LYS A 85 -7.05 11.17 -12.59
C LYS A 85 -7.34 10.97 -11.10
N GLY A 86 -8.05 9.90 -10.74
CA GLY A 86 -8.32 9.54 -9.36
C GLY A 86 -7.05 9.22 -8.58
N LEU A 87 -6.15 8.42 -9.18
CA LEU A 87 -4.86 8.06 -8.61
C LEU A 87 -3.93 9.27 -8.48
N GLU A 88 -3.92 10.17 -9.48
CA GLU A 88 -3.16 11.44 -9.41
C GLU A 88 -3.61 12.31 -8.22
N ASN A 89 -4.92 12.42 -8.00
CA ASN A 89 -5.44 13.18 -6.86
C ASN A 89 -5.10 12.51 -5.51
N ALA A 90 -5.16 11.17 -5.44
CA ALA A 90 -4.77 10.43 -4.24
C ALA A 90 -3.26 10.59 -3.96
N ALA A 91 -2.42 10.50 -4.99
CA ALA A 91 -0.99 10.74 -4.87
C ALA A 91 -0.69 12.15 -4.37
N ALA A 92 -1.38 13.18 -4.90
CA ALA A 92 -1.19 14.56 -4.44
C ALA A 92 -1.58 14.77 -2.97
N ASP A 93 -2.64 14.09 -2.49
CA ASP A 93 -3.00 14.12 -1.07
C ASP A 93 -1.93 13.37 -0.23
N LEU A 94 -1.43 12.22 -0.68
CA LEU A 94 -0.36 11.47 0.01
C LEU A 94 0.97 12.24 0.05
N GLU A 95 1.34 12.93 -1.03
CA GLU A 95 2.51 13.81 -1.10
C GLU A 95 2.42 14.95 -0.06
N ARG A 96 1.22 15.51 0.15
CA ARG A 96 0.99 16.48 1.23
C ARG A 96 1.08 15.84 2.60
N ALA A 97 0.58 14.61 2.75
CA ALA A 97 0.67 13.88 4.01
C ALA A 97 2.14 13.68 4.42
N VAL A 98 2.98 13.12 3.54
CA VAL A 98 4.40 12.88 3.85
C VAL A 98 5.22 14.16 3.98
N LYS A 99 4.78 15.27 3.36
CA LYS A 99 5.41 16.58 3.56
C LYS A 99 5.12 17.15 4.95
N ASN A 100 3.89 16.99 5.42
CA ASN A 100 3.45 17.50 6.71
C ASN A 100 3.92 16.62 7.88
N ASP A 101 4.01 15.31 7.67
CA ASP A 101 4.62 14.36 8.58
C ASP A 101 5.56 13.38 7.84
N PRO A 102 6.87 13.68 7.82
CA PRO A 102 7.88 12.80 7.22
C PRO A 102 8.11 11.48 7.97
N GLN A 103 7.48 11.25 9.12
CA GLN A 103 7.55 9.98 9.87
C GLN A 103 6.33 9.09 9.63
N LEU A 104 5.33 9.55 8.86
CA LEU A 104 4.13 8.79 8.54
C LEU A 104 4.40 7.72 7.47
N PHE A 105 5.04 6.62 7.86
CA PHE A 105 5.43 5.54 6.95
C PHE A 105 4.25 4.90 6.21
N GLN A 106 3.05 4.90 6.80
CA GLN A 106 1.83 4.42 6.13
C GLN A 106 1.51 5.26 4.88
N ALA A 107 1.68 6.57 4.95
CA ALA A 107 1.47 7.46 3.81
C ALA A 107 2.52 7.23 2.72
N TYR A 108 3.78 6.99 3.08
CA TYR A 108 4.81 6.59 2.11
C TYR A 108 4.48 5.26 1.43
N SER A 109 3.98 4.27 2.17
CA SER A 109 3.57 2.99 1.59
C SER A 109 2.38 3.12 0.64
N GLU A 110 1.34 3.87 1.02
CA GLU A 110 0.20 4.12 0.13
C GLU A 110 0.57 4.99 -1.08
N LEU A 111 1.55 5.90 -0.93
CA LEU A 111 2.11 6.64 -2.05
C LEU A 111 2.82 5.71 -3.03
N GLY A 112 3.65 4.80 -2.51
CA GLY A 112 4.29 3.75 -3.30
C GLY A 112 3.26 2.88 -4.04
N PHE A 113 2.17 2.50 -3.38
CA PHE A 113 1.08 1.73 -3.96
C PHE A 113 0.40 2.50 -5.09
N THR A 114 0.12 3.77 -4.86
CA THR A 114 -0.54 4.64 -5.84
C THR A 114 0.33 4.83 -7.09
N TYR A 115 1.62 5.12 -6.92
CA TYR A 115 2.55 5.22 -8.05
C TYR A 115 2.69 3.91 -8.82
N ARG A 116 2.70 2.76 -8.12
CA ARG A 116 2.71 1.44 -8.78
C ARG A 116 1.49 1.24 -9.67
N LYS A 117 0.30 1.62 -9.19
CA LYS A 117 -0.95 1.54 -9.98
C LYS A 117 -0.91 2.46 -11.21
N MET A 118 -0.15 3.55 -11.15
CA MET A 118 0.08 4.45 -12.27
C MET A 118 1.22 3.99 -13.21
N GLY A 119 1.89 2.87 -12.93
CA GLY A 119 3.06 2.40 -13.68
C GLY A 119 4.35 3.18 -13.40
N LYS A 120 4.35 4.08 -12.41
CA LYS A 120 5.50 4.87 -11.96
C LYS A 120 6.36 4.06 -10.99
N PHE A 121 6.98 3.00 -11.50
CA PHE A 121 7.63 2.01 -10.65
C PHE A 121 8.89 2.52 -9.93
N LYS A 122 9.60 3.52 -10.48
CA LYS A 122 10.78 4.10 -9.82
C LYS A 122 10.37 4.92 -8.59
N GLU A 123 9.41 5.81 -8.77
CA GLU A 123 8.83 6.63 -7.70
C GLU A 123 8.15 5.75 -6.65
N SER A 124 7.53 4.64 -7.09
CA SER A 124 6.98 3.62 -6.20
C SER A 124 8.04 3.01 -5.28
N LEU A 125 9.19 2.60 -5.83
CA LEU A 125 10.29 2.06 -5.03
C LEU A 125 10.82 3.08 -4.03
N GLU A 126 11.04 4.33 -4.45
CA GLU A 126 11.52 5.40 -3.55
C GLU A 126 10.57 5.58 -2.36
N ALA A 127 9.26 5.59 -2.60
CA ALA A 127 8.27 5.72 -1.54
C ALA A 127 8.26 4.52 -0.60
N TYR A 128 8.34 3.28 -1.10
CA TYR A 128 8.45 2.10 -0.23
C TYR A 128 9.75 2.06 0.56
N ASP A 129 10.88 2.43 -0.06
CA ASP A 129 12.18 2.49 0.62
C ASP A 129 12.15 3.53 1.75
N LYS A 130 11.45 4.65 1.55
CA LYS A 130 11.18 5.62 2.64
C LYS A 130 10.33 5.02 3.75
N ALA A 131 9.22 4.34 3.44
CA ALA A 131 8.40 3.67 4.44
C ALA A 131 9.22 2.65 5.26
N LEU A 132 10.04 1.84 4.59
CA LEU A 132 10.87 0.81 5.23
C LEU A 132 12.08 1.38 5.99
N SER A 133 12.57 2.57 5.61
CA SER A 133 13.60 3.25 6.39
C SER A 133 13.09 3.73 7.76
N ILE A 134 11.78 3.98 7.87
CA ILE A 134 11.10 4.43 9.10
C ILE A 134 10.60 3.23 9.91
N SER A 135 9.98 2.25 9.23
CA SER A 135 9.48 1.00 9.81
C SER A 135 9.96 -0.21 8.97
N PRO A 136 11.13 -0.79 9.30
CA PRO A 136 11.77 -1.83 8.50
C PRO A 136 10.96 -3.11 8.32
N ASP A 137 10.07 -3.39 9.26
CA ASP A 137 9.18 -4.55 9.28
C ASP A 137 7.80 -4.26 8.68
N TYR A 138 7.57 -3.05 8.14
CA TYR A 138 6.28 -2.68 7.59
C TYR A 138 5.95 -3.48 6.34
N THR A 139 5.18 -4.52 6.58
CA THR A 139 5.09 -5.63 5.66
C THR A 139 4.34 -5.30 4.36
N PRO A 140 3.32 -4.41 4.32
CA PRO A 140 2.73 -3.94 3.05
C PRO A 140 3.76 -3.30 2.11
N ALA A 141 4.73 -2.54 2.65
CA ALA A 141 5.78 -1.94 1.83
C ALA A 141 6.77 -2.99 1.30
N LEU A 142 7.12 -4.01 2.09
CA LEU A 142 7.96 -5.13 1.62
C LEU A 142 7.32 -5.88 0.44
N GLU A 143 6.04 -6.23 0.56
CA GLU A 143 5.27 -6.94 -0.46
C GLU A 143 5.21 -6.14 -1.76
N TYR A 144 4.75 -4.89 -1.71
CA TYR A 144 4.51 -4.12 -2.93
C TYR A 144 5.77 -3.54 -3.55
N ARG A 145 6.86 -3.38 -2.78
CA ARG A 145 8.19 -3.07 -3.33
C ARG A 145 8.69 -4.19 -4.24
N ALA A 146 8.45 -5.45 -3.87
CA ALA A 146 8.80 -6.59 -4.72
C ALA A 146 8.03 -6.60 -6.05
N GLU A 147 6.75 -6.25 -6.03
CA GLU A 147 5.97 -6.06 -7.27
C GLU A 147 6.50 -4.89 -8.12
N ALA A 148 6.96 -3.80 -7.50
CA ALA A 148 7.59 -2.69 -8.23
C ALA A 148 8.92 -3.09 -8.87
N TYR A 149 9.70 -3.99 -8.26
CA TYR A 149 10.87 -4.58 -8.91
C TYR A 149 10.51 -5.34 -10.19
N LEU A 150 9.44 -6.14 -10.17
CA LEU A 150 8.94 -6.82 -11.37
C LEU A 150 8.55 -5.82 -12.46
N GLY A 151 7.87 -4.72 -12.11
CA GLY A 151 7.52 -3.65 -13.06
C GLY A 151 8.72 -3.03 -13.77
N LEU A 152 9.89 -3.01 -13.12
CA LEU A 152 11.17 -2.54 -13.67
C LEU A 152 12.04 -3.64 -14.27
N ASN A 153 11.52 -4.87 -14.43
CA ASN A 153 12.26 -6.05 -14.86
C ASN A 153 13.48 -6.38 -13.97
N ARG A 154 13.48 -5.91 -12.71
CA ARG A 154 14.52 -6.20 -11.71
C ARG A 154 14.27 -7.56 -11.05
N ILE A 155 14.40 -8.62 -11.84
CA ILE A 155 14.08 -10.00 -11.43
C ILE A 155 14.89 -10.45 -10.21
N ASP A 156 16.17 -10.10 -10.16
CA ASP A 156 17.06 -10.52 -9.06
C ASP A 156 16.62 -9.93 -7.73
N ASP A 157 16.18 -8.68 -7.72
CA ASP A 157 15.67 -8.02 -6.53
C ASP A 157 14.32 -8.59 -6.10
N ALA A 158 13.45 -8.94 -7.06
CA ALA A 158 12.22 -9.65 -6.76
C ALA A 158 12.48 -11.04 -6.12
N ARG A 159 13.48 -11.80 -6.60
CA ARG A 159 13.87 -13.10 -6.02
C ARG A 159 14.40 -12.97 -4.59
N LYS A 160 15.20 -11.92 -4.32
CA LYS A 160 15.68 -11.61 -2.97
C LYS A 160 14.51 -11.28 -2.04
N ALA A 161 13.62 -10.39 -2.47
CA ALA A 161 12.43 -10.01 -1.71
C ALA A 161 11.50 -11.21 -1.41
N TYR A 162 11.32 -12.12 -2.37
CA TYR A 162 10.60 -13.38 -2.12
C TYR A 162 11.26 -14.20 -1.02
N THR A 163 12.60 -14.30 -1.02
CA THR A 163 13.33 -15.08 -0.02
C THR A 163 13.18 -14.47 1.37
N GLU A 164 13.27 -13.14 1.48
CA GLU A 164 13.04 -12.39 2.72
C GLU A 164 11.61 -12.59 3.25
N LEU A 165 10.60 -12.43 2.39
CA LEU A 165 9.21 -12.69 2.75
C LEU A 165 8.98 -14.15 3.14
N PHE A 166 9.56 -15.11 2.43
CA PHE A 166 9.37 -16.53 2.69
C PHE A 166 9.88 -16.97 4.07
N SER A 167 10.92 -16.29 4.58
CA SER A 167 11.44 -16.50 5.92
C SER A 167 10.60 -15.84 7.02
N GLY A 168 9.93 -14.71 6.74
CA GLY A 168 9.18 -13.95 7.74
C GLY A 168 7.65 -14.12 7.70
N ASP A 169 7.06 -14.04 6.50
CA ASP A 169 5.62 -14.11 6.24
C ASP A 169 5.34 -14.92 4.97
N ARG A 170 5.03 -16.21 5.17
CA ARG A 170 4.77 -17.16 4.07
C ARG A 170 3.61 -16.74 3.19
N ALA A 171 2.52 -16.23 3.75
CA ALA A 171 1.35 -15.85 2.97
C ALA A 171 1.67 -14.73 1.96
N LYS A 172 2.57 -13.82 2.34
CA LYS A 172 3.02 -12.74 1.44
C LYS A 172 4.03 -13.21 0.41
N ALA A 173 4.91 -14.13 0.79
CA ALA A 173 5.76 -14.79 -0.19
C ALA A 173 4.91 -15.48 -1.27
N ASP A 174 3.82 -16.14 -0.88
CA ASP A 174 2.90 -16.80 -1.81
C ASP A 174 2.16 -15.80 -2.71
N ALA A 175 1.70 -14.67 -2.16
CA ALA A 175 1.12 -13.59 -2.96
C ALA A 175 2.12 -13.05 -4.00
N LEU A 176 3.38 -12.84 -3.59
CA LEU A 176 4.45 -12.42 -4.51
C LEU A 176 4.74 -13.48 -5.56
N LEU A 177 4.73 -14.77 -5.22
CA LEU A 177 4.96 -15.85 -6.19
C LEU A 177 3.87 -15.89 -7.27
N ILE A 178 2.61 -15.61 -6.90
CA ILE A 178 1.51 -15.45 -7.86
C ILE A 178 1.79 -14.26 -8.80
N ALA A 179 2.22 -13.12 -8.25
CA ALA A 179 2.58 -11.95 -9.06
C ALA A 179 3.76 -12.23 -10.01
N MET A 180 4.79 -12.96 -9.55
CA MET A 180 5.92 -13.39 -10.37
C MET A 180 5.49 -14.30 -11.52
N LYS A 181 4.56 -15.23 -11.27
CA LYS A 181 3.99 -16.09 -12.33
C LYS A 181 3.23 -15.27 -13.37
N SER A 182 2.40 -14.33 -12.93
CA SER A 182 1.70 -13.42 -13.84
C SER A 182 2.67 -12.56 -14.65
N PHE A 183 3.75 -12.08 -14.02
CA PHE A 183 4.82 -11.36 -14.71
C PHE A 183 5.48 -12.22 -15.79
N VAL A 184 5.84 -13.47 -15.48
CA VAL A 184 6.43 -14.39 -16.47
C VAL A 184 5.51 -14.58 -17.67
N ALA A 185 4.20 -14.79 -17.44
CA ALA A 185 3.23 -14.93 -18.51
C ALA A 185 3.16 -13.67 -19.39
N ALA A 186 3.12 -12.48 -18.78
CA ALA A 186 3.10 -11.21 -19.50
C ALA A 186 4.40 -10.98 -20.29
N ARG A 187 5.56 -11.32 -19.74
CA ARG A 187 6.86 -11.16 -20.41
C ARG A 187 7.10 -12.13 -21.55
N LYS A 188 6.42 -13.28 -21.56
CA LYS A 188 6.40 -14.18 -22.72
C LYS A 188 5.64 -13.59 -23.91
N THR A 189 4.65 -12.73 -23.66
CA THR A 189 3.90 -12.04 -24.72
C THR A 189 4.53 -10.71 -25.11
N ASP A 190 5.12 -9.99 -24.15
CA ASP A 190 5.83 -8.72 -24.35
C ASP A 190 7.09 -8.70 -23.48
N ALA A 191 8.24 -8.95 -24.11
CA ALA A 191 9.52 -9.01 -23.42
C ALA A 191 9.88 -7.70 -22.70
N ALA A 192 9.42 -6.54 -23.20
CA ALA A 192 9.77 -5.21 -22.69
C ALA A 192 11.26 -5.04 -22.34
N GLY A 193 12.14 -5.51 -23.23
CA GLY A 193 13.60 -5.42 -23.07
C GLY A 193 14.23 -6.46 -22.15
N LEU A 194 13.48 -7.44 -21.65
CA LEU A 194 14.03 -8.56 -20.89
C LEU A 194 14.58 -9.65 -21.83
N ASP A 195 15.76 -10.18 -21.52
CA ASP A 195 16.36 -11.28 -22.26
C ASP A 195 15.56 -12.59 -22.09
N ALA A 196 15.43 -13.36 -23.16
CA ALA A 196 14.65 -14.59 -23.17
C ALA A 196 15.22 -15.67 -22.25
N ALA A 197 16.55 -15.82 -22.20
CA ALA A 197 17.18 -16.81 -21.32
C ALA A 197 17.04 -16.41 -19.85
N GLN A 198 17.14 -15.12 -19.53
CA GLN A 198 16.85 -14.60 -18.20
C GLN A 198 15.39 -14.87 -17.79
N LEU A 199 14.43 -14.63 -18.69
CA LEU A 199 13.02 -14.90 -18.45
C LEU A 199 12.74 -16.39 -18.23
N ASP A 200 13.34 -17.27 -19.03
CA ASP A 200 13.16 -18.72 -18.90
C ASP A 200 13.79 -19.26 -17.62
N ALA A 201 14.99 -18.80 -17.26
CA ALA A 201 15.62 -19.12 -15.98
C ALA A 201 14.75 -18.67 -14.79
N PHE A 202 14.16 -17.48 -14.89
CA PHE A 202 13.24 -16.99 -13.87
C PHE A 202 11.93 -17.79 -13.82
N ALA A 203 11.36 -18.13 -14.97
CA ALA A 203 10.16 -18.97 -15.07
C ALA A 203 10.37 -20.34 -14.42
N LYS A 204 11.53 -20.96 -14.66
CA LYS A 204 11.93 -22.22 -14.01
C LYS A 204 12.01 -22.05 -12.49
N TRP A 205 12.68 -21.01 -12.02
CA TRP A 205 12.81 -20.71 -10.60
C TRP A 205 11.44 -20.50 -9.91
N VAL A 206 10.52 -19.77 -10.55
CA VAL A 206 9.14 -19.58 -10.06
C VAL A 206 8.41 -20.93 -9.98
N GLY A 207 8.55 -21.78 -11.00
CA GLY A 207 7.94 -23.12 -11.03
C GLY A 207 8.44 -24.04 -9.91
N GLU A 208 9.75 -24.06 -9.64
CA GLU A 208 10.34 -24.86 -8.56
C GLU A 208 9.80 -24.44 -7.19
N ARG A 209 9.65 -23.14 -6.93
CA ARG A 209 9.10 -22.63 -5.67
C ARG A 209 7.61 -22.92 -5.50
N GLN A 210 6.85 -22.95 -6.59
CA GLN A 210 5.44 -23.36 -6.56
C GLN A 210 5.28 -24.83 -6.13
N ILE A 211 6.17 -25.71 -6.57
CA ILE A 211 6.17 -27.14 -6.20
C ILE A 211 6.48 -27.32 -4.71
N ILE A 212 7.49 -26.62 -4.20
CA ILE A 212 7.85 -26.66 -2.77
C ILE A 212 6.66 -26.23 -1.90
N HIS A 213 5.94 -25.18 -2.29
CA HIS A 213 4.71 -24.77 -1.61
C HIS A 213 3.66 -25.91 -1.58
N GLY A 214 3.40 -26.55 -2.73
CA GLY A 214 2.44 -27.65 -2.84
C GLY A 214 2.78 -28.87 -1.96
N GLN A 215 4.06 -29.09 -1.66
CA GLN A 215 4.52 -30.19 -0.80
C GLN A 215 4.52 -29.81 0.70
N THR A 216 4.72 -28.53 1.05
CA THR A 216 4.78 -28.10 2.47
C THR A 216 3.45 -27.64 3.08
N ALA A 217 2.45 -27.31 2.26
CA ALA A 217 1.12 -26.89 2.75
C ALA A 217 0.40 -27.93 3.64
N PRO A 218 0.43 -29.26 3.33
CA PRO A 218 -0.20 -30.26 4.18
C PRO A 218 0.51 -30.44 5.54
N LEU A 219 1.84 -30.33 5.57
CA LEU A 219 2.65 -30.53 6.78
C LEU A 219 2.45 -29.41 7.81
N THR A 220 2.21 -28.19 7.34
CA THR A 220 1.98 -27.02 8.21
C THR A 220 0.59 -27.07 8.85
N ALA A 221 -0.42 -27.53 8.11
CA ALA A 221 -1.77 -27.75 8.64
C ALA A 221 -1.83 -28.86 9.70
N GLN A 222 -1.05 -29.94 9.53
CA GLN A 222 -0.90 -30.99 10.55
C GLN A 222 -0.11 -30.51 11.78
N ALA A 223 0.91 -29.66 11.62
CA ALA A 223 1.65 -29.13 12.77
C ALA A 223 0.81 -28.17 13.63
N SER A 224 -0.14 -27.44 13.04
CA SER A 224 -1.05 -26.55 13.79
C SER A 224 -2.09 -27.30 14.63
N THR A 225 -2.53 -28.49 14.21
CA THR A 225 -3.50 -29.31 14.97
C THR A 225 -2.86 -30.05 16.14
N PHE A 226 -1.54 -30.26 16.12
CA PHE A 226 -0.81 -30.88 17.24
C PHE A 226 -0.44 -29.93 18.37
N ARG A 227 -0.54 -28.60 18.16
CA ARG A 227 -0.14 -27.60 19.16
C ARG A 227 -1.29 -27.09 20.05
N SER A 228 -2.47 -27.72 19.94
CA SER A 228 -3.69 -27.34 20.66
C SER A 228 -4.18 -28.40 21.67
N TRP A 229 -3.27 -29.18 22.27
CA TRP A 229 -3.55 -30.12 23.35
C TRP A 229 -2.63 -29.87 24.54
#